data_AF-A0A0F5ARX9-F1
#
_entry.id   AF-A0A0F5ARX9-F1
#
_cell.length_a   1.000
_cell.length_b   1.000
_cell.length_c   1.000
_cell.angle_alpha   90.00
_cell.angle_beta   90.00
_cell.angle_gamma   90.00
#
_symmetry.space_group_name_H-M   'P 1'
#
loop_
_entity.id
_entity.type
_entity.pdbx_description
1 polymer ?
#
loop_
_entity_poly.entity_id
_entity_poly.type
_entity_poly.pdbx_seq_one_letter_code
_entity_poly.pdbx_strand_id
1 'polypeptide(L)'
;MLRAIEIQNDTEALKSLFRIALSTRDFEITQLVQRNNFFMIFQGVIFAGVMQSSHTKPLVSFMVCLVGFFVSLYQVGMASGAKFWQEYWEEVLKAVENRLLFLLCGPKAQRSFLIELFHDDTEVYEKIVQSRLNRGKGSFMSPSSWLVMKRFSVSRIPIYVGLTLAAVWLTLLFSMIDLKVEGFSLAIQAL
;
A
#
# COMPACT_ATOMS: atom_id res chain seq x y z
N MET A 1 35.15 -20.31 27.14
CA MET A 1 33.91 -20.09 27.93
C MET A 1 33.32 -18.72 27.65
N LEU A 2 34.07 -17.62 27.82
CA LEU A 2 33.64 -16.24 27.51
C LEU A 2 33.05 -16.06 26.09
N ARG A 3 33.74 -16.56 25.05
CA ARG A 3 33.29 -16.47 23.65
C ARG A 3 31.94 -17.16 23.37
N ALA A 4 31.60 -18.21 24.14
CA ALA A 4 30.33 -18.92 23.97
C ALA A 4 29.17 -18.16 24.64
N ILE A 5 29.45 -17.47 25.75
CA ILE A 5 28.49 -16.60 26.46
C ILE A 5 28.16 -15.38 25.60
N GLU A 6 29.17 -14.78 24.96
CA GLU A 6 29.01 -13.63 24.04
C GLU A 6 28.14 -13.99 22.82
N ILE A 7 28.42 -15.12 22.16
CA ILE A 7 27.61 -15.62 21.04
C ILE A 7 26.17 -15.91 21.46
N GLN A 8 25.95 -16.49 22.65
CA GLN A 8 24.60 -16.77 23.13
C GLN A 8 23.81 -15.47 23.38
N ASN A 9 24.43 -14.48 24.01
CA ASN A 9 23.83 -13.17 24.24
C ASN A 9 23.48 -12.46 22.92
N ASP A 10 24.40 -12.49 21.94
CA ASP A 10 24.19 -11.91 20.62
C ASP A 10 23.03 -12.59 19.87
N THR A 11 22.89 -13.91 19.97
CA THR A 11 21.77 -14.61 19.32
C THR A 11 20.42 -14.30 19.94
N GLU A 12 20.36 -14.09 21.26
CA GLU A 12 19.13 -13.68 21.95
C GLU A 12 18.74 -12.23 21.59
N ALA A 13 19.72 -11.33 21.55
CA ALA A 13 19.53 -9.95 21.09
C ALA A 13 19.06 -9.89 19.64
N LEU A 14 19.61 -10.72 18.75
CA LEU A 14 19.24 -10.72 17.33
C LEU A 14 17.85 -11.33 17.08
N LYS A 15 17.46 -12.38 17.84
CA LYS A 15 16.09 -12.93 17.81
C LYS A 15 15.07 -11.91 18.32
N SER A 16 15.39 -11.19 19.39
CA SER A 16 14.49 -10.16 19.93
C SER A 16 14.33 -9.00 18.94
N LEU A 17 15.42 -8.54 18.32
CA LEU A 17 15.39 -7.53 17.26
C LEU A 17 14.55 -7.97 16.06
N PHE A 18 14.74 -9.19 15.57
CA PHE A 18 13.95 -9.74 14.46
C PHE A 18 12.45 -9.80 14.80
N ARG A 19 12.10 -10.22 16.02
CA ARG A 19 10.70 -10.23 16.49
C ARG A 19 10.11 -8.82 16.59
N ILE A 20 10.87 -7.85 17.10
CA ILE A 20 10.44 -6.45 17.17
C ILE A 20 10.19 -5.91 15.77
N ALA A 21 11.12 -6.15 14.83
CA ALA A 21 10.98 -5.68 13.45
C ALA A 21 9.75 -6.28 12.74
N LEU A 22 9.47 -7.57 12.93
CA LEU A 22 8.23 -8.20 12.44
C LEU A 22 6.98 -7.54 13.04
N SER A 23 6.96 -7.32 14.35
CA SER A 23 5.85 -6.64 15.03
C SER A 23 5.64 -5.22 14.54
N THR A 24 6.73 -4.47 14.32
CA THR A 24 6.68 -3.10 13.78
C THR A 24 6.11 -3.10 12.38
N ARG A 25 6.52 -4.03 11.51
CA ARG A 25 5.96 -4.18 10.17
C ARG A 25 4.45 -4.43 10.20
N ASP A 26 3.99 -5.38 11.02
CA ASP A 26 2.56 -5.70 11.11
C ASP A 26 1.74 -4.50 11.65
N PHE A 27 2.31 -3.75 12.59
CA PHE A 27 1.74 -2.50 13.07
C PHE A 27 1.67 -1.43 11.97
N GLU A 28 2.75 -1.22 11.22
CA GLU A 28 2.80 -0.27 10.09
C GLU A 28 1.76 -0.64 9.02
N ILE A 29 1.65 -1.92 8.64
CA ILE A 29 0.64 -2.41 7.70
C ILE A 29 -0.77 -2.09 8.20
N THR A 30 -1.05 -2.31 9.48
CA THR A 30 -2.36 -2.01 10.08
C THR A 30 -2.66 -0.52 10.02
N GLN A 31 -1.69 0.34 10.39
CA GLN A 31 -1.85 1.78 10.28
C GLN A 31 -2.05 2.25 8.84
N LEU A 32 -1.39 1.60 7.87
CA LEU A 32 -1.54 1.91 6.46
C LEU A 32 -2.96 1.64 5.96
N VAL A 33 -3.51 0.48 6.34
CA VAL A 33 -4.90 0.16 6.02
C VAL A 33 -5.84 1.19 6.66
N GLN A 34 -5.63 1.55 7.93
CA GLN A 34 -6.46 2.55 8.62
C GLN A 34 -6.40 3.93 7.94
N ARG A 35 -5.20 4.44 7.62
CA ARG A 35 -5.03 5.73 6.93
C ARG A 35 -5.63 5.71 5.54
N ASN A 36 -5.41 4.64 4.78
CA ASN A 36 -5.99 4.53 3.44
C ASN A 36 -7.51 4.47 3.47
N ASN A 37 -8.09 3.72 4.42
CA ASN A 37 -9.54 3.65 4.59
C ASN A 37 -10.13 5.02 4.97
N PHE A 38 -9.44 5.80 5.82
CA PHE A 38 -9.84 7.17 6.14
C PHE A 38 -9.96 8.03 4.88
N PHE A 39 -8.93 8.05 4.03
CA PHE A 39 -8.98 8.81 2.77
C PHE A 39 -10.09 8.34 1.85
N MET A 40 -10.29 7.03 1.68
CA MET A 40 -11.37 6.50 0.84
C MET A 40 -12.76 6.88 1.34
N ILE A 41 -13.03 6.76 2.64
CA ILE A 41 -14.33 7.14 3.23
C ILE A 41 -14.55 8.65 3.09
N PHE A 42 -13.55 9.45 3.43
CA PHE A 42 -13.64 10.90 3.37
C PHE A 42 -13.89 11.40 1.93
N GLN A 43 -13.21 10.81 0.95
CA GLN A 43 -13.46 11.04 -0.48
C GLN A 43 -14.88 10.66 -0.89
N GLY A 44 -15.40 9.53 -0.41
CA GLY A 44 -16.79 9.10 -0.65
C GLY A 44 -17.83 10.08 -0.08
N VAL A 45 -17.60 10.60 1.13
CA VAL A 45 -18.47 11.59 1.77
C VAL A 45 -18.46 12.91 0.99
N ILE A 46 -17.28 13.39 0.60
CA ILE A 46 -17.15 14.60 -0.21
C ILE A 46 -17.88 14.44 -1.55
N PHE A 47 -17.68 13.32 -2.23
CA PHE A 47 -18.34 13.01 -3.49
C PHE A 47 -19.87 12.96 -3.37
N ALA A 48 -20.39 12.29 -2.35
CA ALA A 48 -21.83 12.28 -2.07
C ALA A 48 -22.38 13.68 -1.75
N GLY A 49 -21.58 14.52 -1.08
CA GLY A 49 -21.90 15.92 -0.81
C GLY A 49 -21.99 16.77 -2.08
N VAL A 50 -21.06 16.59 -3.03
CA VAL A 50 -21.13 17.26 -4.34
C VAL A 50 -22.38 16.84 -5.11
N MET A 51 -22.69 15.55 -5.16
CA MET A 51 -23.88 15.03 -5.85
C MET A 51 -25.18 15.62 -5.28
N GLN A 52 -25.32 15.69 -3.96
CA GLN A 52 -26.49 16.31 -3.31
C GLN A 52 -26.55 17.84 -3.48
N SER A 53 -25.40 18.52 -3.54
CA SER A 53 -25.33 19.98 -3.64
C SER A 53 -25.32 20.52 -5.07
N SER A 54 -25.46 19.65 -6.09
CA SER A 54 -25.46 20.03 -7.52
C SER A 54 -26.47 21.13 -7.89
N HIS A 55 -27.48 21.40 -7.05
CA HIS A 55 -28.48 22.44 -7.25
C HIS A 55 -28.24 23.74 -6.45
N THR A 56 -27.20 23.80 -5.60
CA THR A 56 -27.06 24.87 -4.60
C THR A 56 -25.68 25.51 -4.66
N LYS A 57 -25.61 26.70 -5.27
CA LYS A 57 -24.43 27.60 -5.37
C LYS A 57 -23.18 26.95 -6.01
N PRO A 58 -22.90 27.18 -7.31
CA PRO A 58 -21.81 26.52 -8.06
C PRO A 58 -20.40 26.79 -7.51
N LEU A 59 -20.21 27.87 -6.75
CA LEU A 59 -18.92 28.17 -6.11
C LEU A 59 -18.58 27.18 -5.00
N VAL A 60 -19.58 26.69 -4.24
CA VAL A 60 -19.34 25.73 -3.15
C VAL A 60 -18.92 24.39 -3.73
N SER A 61 -19.62 23.91 -4.77
CA SER A 61 -19.30 22.67 -5.45
C SER A 61 -17.89 22.70 -6.07
N PHE A 62 -17.47 23.83 -6.65
CA PHE A 62 -16.10 24.01 -7.16
C PHE A 62 -15.04 23.89 -6.05
N MET A 63 -15.24 24.55 -4.91
CA MET A 63 -14.31 24.48 -3.78
C MET A 63 -14.22 23.06 -3.21
N VAL A 64 -15.34 22.35 -3.15
CA VAL A 64 -15.38 20.96 -2.68
C VAL A 64 -14.66 20.02 -3.65
N CYS A 65 -14.80 20.20 -4.96
CA CYS A 65 -14.04 19.43 -5.96
C CYS A 65 -12.53 19.70 -5.87
N LEU A 66 -12.13 20.95 -5.60
CA LEU A 66 -10.72 21.32 -5.40
C LEU A 66 -10.14 20.62 -4.16
N VAL A 67 -10.89 20.60 -3.06
CA VAL A 67 -10.52 19.86 -1.84
C VAL A 67 -10.42 18.36 -2.15
N GLY A 68 -11.38 17.79 -2.88
CA GLY A 68 -11.36 16.40 -3.32
C GLY A 68 -10.10 16.04 -4.10
N PHE A 69 -9.70 16.91 -5.03
CA PHE A 69 -8.45 16.77 -5.81
C PHE A 69 -7.21 16.76 -4.90
N PHE A 70 -7.02 17.75 -4.03
CA PHE A 70 -5.85 17.78 -3.15
C PHE A 70 -5.79 16.60 -2.18
N VAL A 71 -6.94 16.19 -1.64
CA VAL A 71 -7.02 15.04 -0.74
C VAL A 71 -6.62 13.75 -1.46
N SER A 72 -6.99 13.59 -2.73
CA SER A 72 -6.56 12.43 -3.53
C SER A 72 -5.04 12.42 -3.78
N LEU A 73 -4.41 13.60 -3.97
CA LEU A 73 -2.94 13.70 -4.04
C LEU A 73 -2.27 13.35 -2.72
N TYR A 74 -2.83 13.77 -1.58
CA TYR A 74 -2.32 13.38 -0.27
C TYR A 74 -2.45 11.88 -0.01
N GLN A 75 -3.52 11.25 -0.49
CA GLN A 75 -3.65 9.79 -0.44
C GLN A 75 -2.55 9.09 -1.23
N VAL A 76 -2.24 9.58 -2.45
CA VAL A 76 -1.13 9.06 -3.27
C VAL A 76 0.20 9.22 -2.55
N GLY A 77 0.51 10.41 -2.02
CA GLY A 77 1.77 10.68 -1.32
C GLY A 77 1.96 9.82 -0.06
N MET A 78 0.89 9.62 0.72
CA MET A 78 0.89 8.75 1.89
C MET A 78 1.15 7.29 1.50
N ALA A 79 0.49 6.80 0.44
CA ALA A 79 0.65 5.44 -0.03
C ALA A 79 2.02 5.17 -0.69
N SER A 80 2.58 6.14 -1.40
CA SER A 80 3.94 6.02 -1.97
C SER A 80 5.01 6.03 -0.89
N GLY A 81 4.89 6.91 0.11
CA GLY A 81 5.83 6.97 1.23
C GLY A 81 5.82 5.67 2.05
N ALA A 82 4.64 5.09 2.24
CA ALA A 82 4.48 3.79 2.86
C ALA A 82 5.22 2.66 2.12
N LYS A 83 5.09 2.61 0.78
CA LYS A 83 5.73 1.57 -0.02
C LYS A 83 7.25 1.65 0.09
N PHE A 84 7.80 2.86 0.08
CA PHE A 84 9.24 3.09 0.23
C PHE A 84 9.76 2.54 1.57
N TRP A 85 9.11 2.90 2.68
CA TRP A 85 9.50 2.39 4.00
C TRP A 85 9.33 0.88 4.14
N GLN A 86 8.29 0.31 3.51
CA GLN A 86 8.10 -1.13 3.49
C GLN A 86 9.24 -1.86 2.75
N GLU A 87 9.68 -1.36 1.59
CA GLU A 87 10.81 -1.92 0.84
C GLU A 87 12.12 -1.80 1.64
N TYR A 88 12.35 -0.65 2.28
CA TYR A 88 13.50 -0.44 3.15
C TYR A 88 13.54 -1.45 4.31
N TRP A 89 12.42 -1.65 5.02
CA TRP A 89 12.34 -2.59 6.12
C TRP A 89 12.49 -4.04 5.66
N GLU A 90 11.93 -4.42 4.52
CA GLU A 90 12.11 -5.76 3.94
C GLU A 90 13.60 -6.06 3.68
N GLU A 91 14.38 -5.10 3.17
CA GLU A 91 15.82 -5.25 2.96
C GLU A 91 16.62 -5.30 4.29
N VAL A 92 16.29 -4.47 5.27
CA VAL A 92 16.93 -4.53 6.60
C VAL A 92 16.63 -5.86 7.29
N LEU A 93 15.41 -6.37 7.16
CA LEU A 93 15.00 -7.63 7.79
C LEU A 93 15.73 -8.83 7.17
N LYS A 94 15.92 -8.84 5.85
CA LYS A 94 16.76 -9.82 5.14
C LYS A 94 18.20 -9.83 5.68
N ALA A 95 18.81 -8.65 5.83
CA ALA A 95 20.18 -8.54 6.35
C ALA A 95 20.30 -9.11 7.78
N VAL A 96 19.30 -8.84 8.64
CA VAL A 96 19.23 -9.37 10.01
C VAL A 96 19.00 -10.89 10.01
N GLU A 97 18.12 -11.40 9.14
CA GLU A 97 17.86 -12.85 9.00
C GLU A 97 19.14 -13.58 8.57
N ASN A 98 19.84 -13.08 7.56
CA ASN A 98 21.09 -13.67 7.07
C ASN A 98 22.17 -13.70 8.14
N ARG A 99 22.28 -12.64 8.96
CA ARG A 99 23.21 -12.62 10.10
C ARG A 99 22.82 -13.62 11.17
N LEU A 100 21.52 -13.79 11.43
CA LEU A 100 20.99 -14.76 12.38
C LEU A 100 21.27 -16.20 11.91
N LEU A 101 21.00 -16.50 10.64
CA LEU A 101 21.33 -17.79 10.03
C LEU A 101 22.83 -18.09 10.11
N PHE A 102 23.69 -17.11 9.81
CA PHE A 102 25.13 -17.27 9.94
C PHE A 102 25.58 -17.65 11.37
N LEU A 103 25.01 -17.00 12.40
CA LEU A 103 25.32 -17.30 13.80
C LEU A 103 24.75 -18.66 14.26
N LEU A 104 23.58 -19.06 13.75
CA LEU A 104 22.94 -20.33 14.10
C LEU A 104 23.54 -21.54 13.34
N CYS A 105 24.02 -21.34 12.12
CA CYS A 105 24.58 -22.38 11.24
C CYS A 105 26.10 -22.60 11.39
N GLY A 106 26.74 -22.03 12.43
CA GLY A 106 28.13 -22.36 12.80
C GLY A 106 28.35 -23.89 12.96
N PRO A 107 29.58 -24.39 13.11
CA PRO A 107 29.99 -25.81 12.93
C PRO A 107 29.25 -26.88 13.77
N LYS A 108 28.31 -26.49 14.63
CA LYS A 108 27.42 -27.35 15.43
C LYS A 108 25.92 -27.08 15.14
N ALA A 109 25.56 -26.79 13.90
CA ALA A 109 24.17 -26.54 13.51
C ALA A 109 23.31 -27.82 13.64
N GLN A 110 22.69 -28.01 14.80
CA GLN A 110 21.79 -29.14 15.10
C GLN A 110 20.38 -28.99 14.48
N ARG A 111 20.10 -27.90 13.77
CA ARG A 111 18.83 -27.70 13.05
C ARG A 111 19.09 -27.59 11.56
N SER A 112 18.98 -28.71 10.86
CA SER A 112 19.12 -28.83 9.40
C SER A 112 18.05 -28.10 8.58
N PHE A 113 17.16 -27.33 9.22
CA PHE A 113 15.98 -26.78 8.58
C PHE A 113 15.56 -25.45 9.21
N LEU A 114 16.41 -24.43 9.12
CA LEU A 114 15.92 -23.06 9.15
C LEU A 114 15.60 -22.68 7.70
N ILE A 115 14.31 -22.55 7.43
CA ILE A 115 13.81 -22.05 6.16
C ILE A 115 14.12 -20.55 6.16
N GLU A 116 14.98 -20.10 5.24
CA GLU A 116 15.15 -18.68 4.95
C GLU A 116 13.79 -18.12 4.51
N LEU A 117 13.26 -17.14 5.24
CA LEU A 117 11.89 -16.68 5.01
C LEU A 117 11.82 -15.74 3.80
N PHE A 118 12.90 -15.02 3.55
CA PHE A 118 13.04 -14.06 2.46
C PHE A 118 14.11 -14.52 1.46
N HIS A 119 13.71 -15.22 0.41
CA HIS A 119 14.60 -15.53 -0.70
C HIS A 119 14.41 -14.49 -1.83
N ASP A 120 15.43 -14.20 -2.63
CA ASP A 120 15.26 -13.34 -3.82
C ASP A 120 14.87 -14.14 -5.08
N ASP A 121 14.76 -15.46 -4.97
CA ASP A 121 14.44 -16.33 -6.11
C ASP A 121 12.95 -16.26 -6.48
N THR A 122 12.68 -15.35 -7.41
CA THR A 122 11.38 -15.07 -7.99
C THR A 122 10.76 -16.32 -8.64
N GLU A 123 11.56 -17.22 -9.22
CA GLU A 123 11.06 -18.45 -9.85
C GLU A 123 10.60 -19.48 -8.82
N VAL A 124 11.28 -19.55 -7.67
CA VAL A 124 10.88 -20.44 -6.57
C VAL A 124 9.53 -20.03 -6.01
N TYR A 125 9.29 -18.73 -5.82
CA TYR A 125 7.97 -18.24 -5.39
C TYR A 125 6.87 -18.58 -6.40
N GLU A 126 7.12 -18.39 -7.70
CA GLU A 126 6.14 -18.73 -8.73
C GLU A 126 5.82 -20.23 -8.73
N LYS A 127 6.84 -21.08 -8.66
CA LYS A 127 6.65 -22.54 -8.60
C LYS A 127 5.88 -22.96 -7.34
N ILE A 128 6.16 -22.36 -6.17
CA ILE A 128 5.42 -22.63 -4.93
C ILE A 128 3.95 -22.20 -5.05
N VAL A 129 3.70 -20.98 -5.53
CA VAL A 129 2.33 -20.44 -5.67
C VAL A 129 1.56 -21.22 -6.73
N GLN A 130 2.17 -21.52 -7.87
CA GLN A 130 1.58 -22.27 -8.96
C GLN A 130 1.25 -23.71 -8.55
N SER A 131 2.15 -24.39 -7.82
CA SER A 131 1.88 -25.74 -7.30
C SER A 131 0.76 -25.77 -6.26
N ARG A 132 0.61 -24.73 -5.44
CA ARG A 132 -0.51 -24.57 -4.49
C ARG A 132 -1.84 -24.31 -5.21
N LEU A 133 -1.85 -23.40 -6.19
CA LEU A 133 -3.05 -23.10 -6.98
C LEU A 133 -3.52 -24.34 -7.76
N ASN A 134 -2.61 -25.09 -8.38
CA ASN A 134 -2.94 -26.31 -9.12
C ASN A 134 -3.42 -27.47 -8.22
N ARG A 135 -2.99 -27.53 -6.95
CA ARG A 135 -3.48 -28.53 -5.98
C ARG A 135 -4.93 -28.27 -5.54
N GLY A 136 -5.37 -27.01 -5.59
CA GLY A 136 -6.66 -26.60 -5.06
C GLY A 136 -7.80 -26.62 -6.08
N LYS A 137 -8.13 -27.77 -6.70
CA LYS A 137 -9.35 -28.08 -7.51
C LYS A 137 -9.92 -27.03 -8.50
N GLY A 138 -9.30 -25.87 -8.69
CA GLY A 138 -9.74 -24.81 -9.58
C GLY A 138 -8.96 -24.88 -10.87
N SER A 139 -9.68 -24.88 -12.00
CA SER A 139 -9.08 -24.81 -13.33
C SER A 139 -8.04 -23.67 -13.38
N PHE A 140 -6.84 -23.98 -13.87
CA PHE A 140 -5.75 -23.02 -14.13
C PHE A 140 -6.21 -21.80 -14.97
N MET A 141 -7.32 -21.93 -15.73
CA MET A 141 -7.94 -20.85 -16.50
C MET A 141 -8.91 -19.97 -15.70
N SER A 142 -9.05 -20.14 -14.38
CA SER A 142 -9.89 -19.24 -13.59
C SER A 142 -9.28 -17.84 -13.55
N PRO A 143 -10.04 -16.77 -13.88
CA PRO A 143 -9.55 -15.39 -13.85
C PRO A 143 -9.03 -14.99 -12.47
N SER A 144 -9.51 -15.60 -11.38
CA SER A 144 -8.99 -15.38 -10.03
C SER A 144 -7.54 -15.87 -9.86
N SER A 145 -7.18 -17.02 -10.45
CA SER A 145 -5.81 -17.56 -10.37
C SER A 145 -4.83 -16.70 -11.18
N TRP A 146 -5.30 -16.15 -12.30
CA TRP A 146 -4.55 -15.18 -13.09
C TRP A 146 -4.32 -13.86 -12.33
N LEU A 147 -5.34 -13.34 -11.63
CA LEU A 147 -5.20 -12.14 -10.80
C LEU A 147 -4.20 -12.34 -9.65
N VAL A 148 -4.20 -13.52 -9.01
CA VAL A 148 -3.22 -13.86 -7.97
C VAL A 148 -1.79 -13.89 -8.54
N MET A 149 -1.60 -14.47 -9.73
CA MET A 149 -0.29 -14.55 -10.39
C MET A 149 0.24 -13.17 -10.81
N LYS A 150 -0.65 -12.20 -11.06
CA LYS A 150 -0.27 -10.82 -11.46
C LYS A 150 0.36 -10.00 -10.33
N ARG A 151 0.52 -10.59 -9.13
CA ARG A 151 1.20 -10.00 -7.96
C ARG A 151 0.70 -8.58 -7.66
N PHE A 152 -0.62 -8.43 -7.50
CA PHE A 152 -1.17 -7.16 -7.03
C PHE A 152 -0.59 -6.83 -5.66
N SER A 153 0.31 -5.85 -5.63
CA SER A 153 0.90 -5.39 -4.39
C SER A 153 -0.17 -4.60 -3.63
N VAL A 154 -0.49 -5.10 -2.43
CA VAL A 154 -1.50 -4.51 -1.53
C VAL A 154 -1.20 -3.04 -1.23
N SER A 155 0.07 -2.63 -1.28
CA SER A 155 0.52 -1.24 -1.09
C SER A 155 0.48 -0.38 -2.36
N ARG A 156 0.44 -0.97 -3.56
CA ARG A 156 0.31 -0.20 -4.83
C ARG A 156 -1.14 0.13 -5.18
N ILE A 157 -2.10 -0.68 -4.74
CA ILE A 157 -3.53 -0.47 -5.02
C ILE A 157 -3.99 0.92 -4.53
N PRO A 158 -3.72 1.35 -3.27
CA PRO A 158 -4.02 2.70 -2.80
C PRO A 158 -3.48 3.84 -3.67
N ILE A 159 -2.28 3.67 -4.23
CA ILE A 159 -1.64 4.66 -5.10
C ILE A 159 -2.45 4.82 -6.38
N TYR A 160 -2.79 3.72 -7.04
CA TYR A 160 -3.62 3.75 -8.24
C TYR A 160 -5.01 4.31 -7.95
N VAL A 161 -5.63 3.92 -6.84
CA VAL A 161 -6.94 4.46 -6.43
C VAL A 161 -6.87 5.98 -6.24
N GLY A 162 -5.88 6.49 -5.50
CA GLY A 162 -5.68 7.92 -5.32
C GLY A 162 -5.48 8.66 -6.65
N LEU A 163 -4.69 8.11 -7.57
CA LEU A 163 -4.48 8.70 -8.91
C LEU A 163 -5.77 8.72 -9.74
N THR A 164 -6.55 7.64 -9.71
CA THR A 164 -7.83 7.57 -10.42
C THR A 164 -8.84 8.58 -9.86
N LEU A 165 -8.90 8.73 -8.53
CA LEU A 165 -9.74 9.73 -7.88
C LEU A 165 -9.28 11.16 -8.23
N ALA A 166 -7.96 11.42 -8.27
CA ALA A 166 -7.43 12.70 -8.71
C ALA A 166 -7.87 13.04 -10.14
N ALA A 167 -7.81 12.06 -11.05
CA ALA A 167 -8.29 12.24 -12.41
C ALA A 167 -9.79 12.58 -12.43
N VAL A 168 -10.63 11.85 -11.68
CA VAL A 168 -12.07 12.11 -11.58
C VAL A 168 -12.37 13.51 -11.05
N TRP A 169 -11.71 13.94 -9.97
CA TRP A 169 -11.87 15.29 -9.43
C TRP A 169 -11.46 16.37 -10.41
N LEU A 170 -10.40 16.12 -11.17
CA LEU A 170 -9.90 17.02 -12.19
C LEU A 170 -10.88 17.12 -13.37
N THR A 171 -11.49 16.01 -13.82
CA THR A 171 -12.56 16.08 -14.83
C THR A 171 -13.76 16.88 -14.31
N LEU A 172 -14.19 16.66 -13.07
CA LEU A 172 -15.30 17.41 -12.45
C LEU A 172 -15.00 18.91 -12.35
N LEU A 173 -13.75 19.29 -12.03
CA LEU A 173 -13.31 20.67 -11.99
C LEU A 173 -13.39 21.32 -13.38
N PHE A 174 -12.92 20.63 -14.42
CA PHE A 174 -13.01 21.13 -15.80
C PHE A 174 -14.47 21.30 -16.25
N SER A 175 -15.33 20.31 -15.98
CA SER A 175 -16.75 20.41 -16.31
C SER A 175 -17.45 21.59 -15.63
N MET A 176 -17.04 21.99 -14.41
CA MET A 176 -17.59 23.18 -13.76
C MET A 176 -17.05 24.50 -14.32
N ILE A 177 -15.82 24.51 -14.85
CA ILE A 177 -15.25 25.68 -15.54
C ILE A 177 -15.99 25.90 -16.85
N ASP A 178 -16.22 24.83 -17.64
CA ASP A 178 -16.98 24.91 -18.90
C ASP A 178 -18.43 25.37 -18.67
N LEU A 179 -19.08 24.90 -17.60
CA LEU A 179 -20.43 25.35 -17.21
C LEU A 179 -20.46 26.85 -16.85
N LYS A 180 -19.34 27.43 -16.40
CA LYS A 180 -19.19 28.87 -16.19
C LYS A 180 -18.87 29.65 -17.47
N VAL A 181 -18.24 29.03 -18.47
CA VAL A 181 -17.98 29.65 -19.77
C VAL A 181 -19.30 29.87 -20.52
N GLU A 182 -20.28 28.98 -20.38
CA GLU A 182 -21.65 29.21 -20.90
C GLU A 182 -22.52 30.09 -19.97
N GLY A 183 -22.15 30.24 -18.69
CA GLY A 183 -22.85 31.07 -17.70
C GLY A 183 -22.40 32.53 -17.63
N PHE A 184 -21.39 32.95 -18.40
CA PHE A 184 -20.89 34.34 -18.42
C PHE A 184 -21.68 35.25 -19.38
N SER A 185 -23.01 35.11 -19.41
CA SER A 185 -23.92 35.94 -20.23
C SER A 185 -24.85 36.84 -19.41
N LEU A 186 -24.70 36.96 -18.09
CA LEU A 186 -25.56 37.81 -17.25
C LEU A 186 -24.78 38.59 -16.20
N ALA A 187 -23.87 39.46 -16.64
CA ALA A 187 -23.33 40.51 -15.77
C ALA A 187 -23.40 41.93 -16.36
N ILE A 188 -23.88 42.15 -17.60
CA ILE A 188 -23.94 43.51 -18.18
C ILE A 188 -25.19 43.68 -19.06
N GLN A 189 -26.34 43.85 -18.43
CA GLN A 189 -27.50 44.62 -18.92
C GLN A 189 -28.17 45.16 -17.64
N ALA A 190 -27.69 46.28 -17.13
CA ALA A 190 -28.19 47.63 -17.41
C ALA A 190 -29.44 47.96 -16.56
N LEU A 191 -29.24 48.93 -15.66
CA LEU A 191 -30.20 49.69 -14.85
C LEU A 191 -30.93 48.97 -13.71
#